data_AF-A0A7X6NM07-F1
#
_entry.id   AF-A0A7X6NM07-F1
#
_cell.length_a   1.000
_cell.length_b   1.000
_cell.length_c   1.000
_cell.angle_alpha   90.00
_cell.angle_beta   90.00
_cell.angle_gamma   90.00
#
_symmetry.space_group_name_H-M   'P 1'
#
loop_
_entity.id
_entity.type
_entity.pdbx_description
1 polymer ?
#
loop_
_entity_poly.entity_id
_entity_poly.type
_entity_poly.pdbx_seq_one_letter_code
_entity_poly.pdbx_strand_id
1 'polypeptide(L)' 'YCLRNGLPLDMDVYDLAEWSCVGALGRISIENGNAPVRVPDFTRGNWNKIQGYRHAMSQRKL' A
#
# COMPACT_ATOMS: atom_id res chain seq x y z
N TYR A 1 -3.02 -11.41 -15.80
CA TYR A 1 -2.38 -12.70 -15.46
C TYR A 1 -2.83 -13.19 -14.10
N CYS A 2 -2.65 -12.42 -13.02
CA CYS A 2 -3.00 -12.82 -11.66
C CYS A 2 -4.47 -13.25 -11.48
N LEU A 3 -5.43 -12.46 -12.00
CA LEU A 3 -6.86 -12.77 -11.91
C LEU A 3 -7.24 -14.12 -12.54
N ARG A 4 -6.57 -14.53 -13.62
CA ARG A 4 -6.84 -15.82 -14.28
C ARG A 4 -6.18 -17.00 -13.58
N ASN A 5 -5.11 -16.77 -12.82
CA ASN A 5 -4.28 -17.81 -12.21
C ASN A 5 -4.37 -17.86 -10.68
N GLY A 6 -5.26 -17.06 -10.07
CA GLY A 6 -5.41 -17.00 -8.61
C GLY A 6 -4.17 -16.51 -7.86
N LEU A 7 -3.30 -15.72 -8.53
CA LEU A 7 -2.09 -15.20 -7.91
C LEU A 7 -2.38 -13.89 -7.17
N PRO A 8 -1.61 -13.56 -6.12
CA PRO A 8 -1.68 -12.24 -5.50
C PRO A 8 -1.45 -11.15 -6.54
N LEU A 9 -2.18 -10.05 -6.38
CA LEU A 9 -2.00 -8.86 -7.20
C LEU A 9 -0.69 -8.17 -6.83
N ASP A 10 -0.14 -7.42 -7.77
CA ASP A 10 1.06 -6.62 -7.55
C ASP A 10 0.81 -5.45 -6.56
N MET A 11 -0.46 -5.06 -6.38
CA MET A 11 -0.92 -4.04 -5.41
C MET A 11 -2.13 -4.60 -4.67
N ASP A 12 -2.16 -4.47 -3.34
CA ASP A 12 -3.26 -4.94 -2.50
C ASP A 12 -4.19 -3.80 -2.04
N VAL A 13 -5.20 -4.15 -1.23
CA VAL A 13 -6.18 -3.19 -0.72
C VAL A 13 -5.58 -2.18 0.27
N TYR A 14 -4.52 -2.57 0.99
CA TYR A 14 -3.89 -1.73 2.00
C TYR A 14 -2.99 -0.69 1.34
N ASP A 15 -2.31 -1.04 0.25
CA ASP A 15 -1.57 -0.08 -0.59
C ASP A 15 -2.49 1.05 -1.08
N LEU A 16 -3.67 0.67 -1.62
CA LEU A 16 -4.67 1.62 -2.09
C LEU A 16 -5.28 2.45 -0.96
N ALA A 17 -5.51 1.86 0.21
CA ALA A 17 -6.01 2.58 1.38
C ALA A 17 -5.01 3.66 1.83
N GLU A 18 -3.71 3.34 1.83
CA GLU A 18 -2.65 4.27 2.15
C GLU A 18 -2.61 5.45 1.17
N TRP A 19 -2.66 5.19 -0.14
CA TRP A 19 -2.66 6.26 -1.14
C TRP A 19 -3.93 7.13 -1.10
N SER A 20 -5.07 6.50 -0.84
CA SER A 20 -6.36 7.22 -0.80
C SER A 20 -6.47 8.15 0.40
N CYS A 21 -5.83 7.81 1.54
CA CYS A 21 -5.93 8.63 2.75
C CYS A 21 -5.09 9.92 2.67
N VAL A 22 -4.10 10.01 1.78
CA VAL A 22 -3.20 11.17 1.64
C VAL A 22 -3.96 12.47 1.39
N GLY A 23 -5.02 12.46 0.58
CA GLY A 23 -5.81 13.67 0.33
C GLY A 23 -6.50 14.21 1.58
N ALA A 24 -7.11 13.33 2.38
CA ALA A 24 -7.78 13.71 3.62
C ALA A 24 -6.78 14.17 4.70
N LEU A 25 -5.65 13.46 4.83
CA LEU A 25 -4.58 13.83 5.77
C LEU A 25 -3.89 15.14 5.37
N GLY A 26 -3.75 15.39 4.07
CA GLY A 26 -3.22 16.65 3.54
C GLY A 26 -4.08 17.85 3.93
N ARG A 27 -5.41 17.71 3.86
CA ARG A 27 -6.33 18.75 4.36
C ARG A 27 -6.12 19.03 5.85
N ILE A 28 -6.03 17.99 6.67
CA ILE A 28 -5.78 18.12 8.11
C ILE A 28 -4.41 18.78 8.37
N SER A 29 -3.39 18.45 7.58
CA SER A 29 -2.07 19.07 7.71
C SER A 29 -2.10 20.56 7.42
N ILE A 30 -2.73 20.95 6.30
CA ILE A 30 -2.88 22.36 5.89
C ILE A 30 -3.64 23.15 6.95
N GLU A 31 -4.76 22.60 7.46
CA GLU A 31 -5.58 23.23 8.51
C GLU A 31 -4.81 23.41 9.83
N ASN A 32 -3.82 22.55 10.11
CA ASN A 32 -2.95 22.65 11.28
C ASN A 32 -1.63 23.42 11.00
N GLY A 33 -1.62 24.32 10.02
CA GLY A 33 -0.44 25.13 9.72
C GLY A 33 0.70 24.37 9.05
N ASN A 34 0.36 23.40 8.19
CA ASN A 34 1.29 22.48 7.52
C ASN A 34 2.04 21.57 8.52
N ALA A 35 1.46 21.30 9.68
CA ALA A 35 2.02 20.39 10.65
C ALA A 35 2.00 18.94 10.12
N PRO A 36 3.00 18.11 10.46
CA PRO A 36 2.99 16.69 10.14
C PRO A 36 1.78 15.96 10.74
N VAL A 37 1.10 15.14 9.93
CA VAL A 37 -0.02 14.29 10.36
C VAL A 37 0.39 12.83 10.23
N ARG A 38 0.06 12.01 11.22
CA ARG A 38 0.38 10.58 11.22
C ARG A 38 -0.49 9.82 10.23
N VAL A 39 0.14 9.04 9.35
CA VAL A 39 -0.55 8.09 8.47
C VAL A 39 -1.01 6.87 9.28
N PRO A 40 -2.28 6.43 9.17
CA PRO A 40 -2.77 5.22 9.83
C PRO A 40 -2.09 3.96 9.29
N ASP A 41 -1.78 3.01 10.18
CA ASP A 41 -1.35 1.68 9.76
C ASP A 41 -2.57 0.81 9.42
N PHE A 42 -2.92 0.77 8.14
CA PHE A 42 -4.04 -0.04 7.64
C PHE A 42 -3.78 -1.55 7.72
N THR A 43 -2.52 -1.96 7.84
CA THR A 43 -2.11 -3.37 7.93
C THR A 43 -2.15 -3.92 9.35
N ARG A 44 -2.28 -3.05 10.37
CA ARG A 44 -2.23 -3.40 11.81
C ARG A 44 -0.93 -4.12 12.20
N GLY A 45 0.20 -3.59 11.78
CA GLY A 45 1.54 -4.10 12.05
C GLY A 45 1.98 -5.23 11.11
N ASN A 46 1.16 -5.60 10.12
CA ASN A 46 1.47 -6.70 9.20
C ASN A 46 2.38 -6.28 8.03
N TRP A 47 2.58 -4.98 7.79
CA TRP A 47 3.41 -4.46 6.69
C TRP A 47 4.84 -5.02 6.68
N ASN A 48 5.40 -5.36 7.84
CA ASN A 48 6.78 -5.86 7.96
C ASN A 48 6.88 -7.40 7.97
N LYS A 49 5.82 -8.13 7.60
CA LYS A 49 5.83 -9.60 7.57
C LYS A 49 6.46 -10.18 6.31
N ILE A 50 6.42 -9.44 5.20
CA ILE A 50 6.91 -9.90 3.91
C ILE A 50 8.20 -9.15 3.59
N GLN A 51 9.32 -9.87 3.51
CA GLN A 51 10.60 -9.31 3.12
C GLN A 51 10.78 -9.37 1.61
N GLY A 52 10.52 -8.24 0.96
CA GLY A 52 10.80 -8.02 -0.46
C GLY A 52 9.59 -8.25 -1.37
N TYR A 53 9.51 -7.42 -2.39
CA TYR A 53 8.50 -7.48 -3.44
C TYR A 53 8.93 -8.41 -4.58
N ARG A 54 8.00 -9.18 -5.15
CA ARG A 54 8.24 -10.06 -6.32
C ARG A 54 7.07 -9.96 -7.29
N HIS A 55 7.34 -9.55 -8.53
CA HIS A 55 6.36 -9.62 -9.61
C HIS A 55 5.97 -11.07 -9.91
N ALA A 56 4.66 -11.34 -10.03
CA ALA A 56 4.17 -12.66 -10.43
C ALA A 56 4.73 -13.13 -11.79
N MET A 57 5.01 -12.20 -12.70
CA MET A 57 5.56 -12.47 -14.04
C MET A 57 7.06 -12.77 -14.05
N SER A 58 7.81 -12.37 -13.01
CA SER A 58 9.27 -12.49 -12.98
C SER A 58 9.77 -13.90 -12.64
N GLN A 59 8.88 -14.84 -12.24
CA GLN A 59 9.29 -16.18 -11.78
C GLN A 59 9.38 -17.24 -12.89
N ARG A 60 9.16 -16.87 -14.15
CA ARG A 60 9.39 -17.78 -15.27
C ARG A 60 10.87 -17.71 -15.69
N LYS A 61 11.73 -18.47 -15.00
CA LYS A 61 13.02 -18.88 -15.58
C LYS A 61 12.69 -19.70 -16.84
N LEU A 62 13.23 -19.27 -17.99
CA LEU A 62 13.43 -20.15 -19.14
C LEU A 62 14.37 -21.29 -18.74
#